data_AF-A0A0F9QRH6-F1
#
_entry.id   AF-A0A0F9QRH6-F1
#
_cell.length_a   1.000
_cell.length_b   1.000
_cell.length_c   1.000
_cell.angle_alpha   90.00
_cell.angle_beta   90.00
_cell.angle_gamma   90.00
#
_symmetry.space_group_name_H-M   'P 1'
#
loop_
_entity.id
_entity.type
_entity.pdbx_description
1 polymer ?
#
loop_
_entity_poly.entity_id
_entity_poly.type
_entity_poly.pdbx_seq_one_letter_code
_entity_poly.pdbx_strand_id
1 'polypeptide(L)'
;MSKESEKYEIIMLTQDGCGHCANAKNILKEKIDSGKIIVMDVIKDNQALDLANKYNVRGVPAIILKDKVTQLTESCELSLDGSKIVCKDKEVKL
;
A
#
# COMPACT_ATOMS: atom_id res chain seq x y z
N MET A 1 -20.74 11.48 8.07
CA MET A 1 -19.57 10.69 8.50
C MET A 1 -18.44 10.99 7.54
N SER A 2 -17.48 11.78 7.99
CA SER A 2 -16.50 12.46 7.13
C SER A 2 -15.50 11.46 6.53
N LYS A 3 -15.39 11.49 5.20
CA LYS A 3 -14.60 10.66 4.31
C LYS A 3 -13.09 10.87 4.54
N GLU A 4 -12.48 10.11 5.45
CA GLU A 4 -11.03 10.19 5.67
C GLU A 4 -10.26 9.28 4.70
N SER A 5 -10.85 8.15 4.31
CA SER A 5 -10.23 7.16 3.41
C SER A 5 -10.21 7.53 1.92
N GLU A 6 -10.98 8.54 1.48
CA GLU A 6 -10.96 9.02 0.08
C GLU A 6 -9.83 10.01 -0.21
N LYS A 7 -9.16 10.51 0.84
CA LYS A 7 -8.05 11.46 0.70
C LYS A 7 -6.73 10.79 0.34
N TYR A 8 -6.64 9.47 0.48
CA TYR A 8 -5.40 8.73 0.26
C TYR A 8 -5.55 7.74 -0.89
N GLU A 9 -4.56 7.73 -1.76
CA GLU A 9 -4.32 6.69 -2.74
C GLU A 9 -3.37 5.66 -2.13
N ILE A 10 -3.86 4.44 -1.97
CA ILE A 10 -3.13 3.37 -1.29
C ILE A 10 -2.64 2.41 -2.36
N ILE A 11 -1.32 2.28 -2.46
CA ILE A 11 -0.65 1.43 -3.44
C ILE A 11 0.05 0.31 -2.68
N MET A 12 -0.31 -0.94 -2.96
CA MET A 12 0.37 -2.11 -2.43
C MET A 12 1.41 -2.58 -3.44
N LEU A 13 2.69 -2.48 -3.07
CA LEU A 13 3.80 -3.05 -3.80
C LEU A 13 3.92 -4.54 -3.49
N THR A 14 3.91 -5.34 -4.54
CA THR A 14 3.99 -6.80 -4.48
C THR A 14 5.07 -7.31 -5.43
N GLN A 15 5.38 -8.59 -5.34
CA GLN A 15 6.30 -9.27 -6.25
C GLN A 15 5.75 -10.66 -6.55
N ASP A 16 5.87 -11.08 -7.81
CA ASP A 16 5.59 -12.44 -8.24
C ASP A 16 6.49 -13.46 -7.48
N GLY A 17 5.89 -14.54 -6.97
CA GLY A 17 6.59 -15.52 -6.13
C GLY A 17 6.73 -15.17 -4.63
N CYS A 18 6.18 -14.05 -4.16
CA CYS A 18 6.20 -13.65 -2.75
C CYS A 18 5.03 -14.24 -1.94
N GLY A 19 5.29 -15.26 -1.10
CA GLY A 19 4.27 -15.91 -0.26
C GLY A 19 3.58 -14.95 0.73
N HIS A 20 4.34 -14.05 1.35
CA HIS A 20 3.80 -13.01 2.26
C HIS A 20 2.87 -12.03 1.54
N CYS A 21 3.16 -11.74 0.27
CA CYS A 21 2.36 -10.84 -0.53
C CYS A 21 1.01 -11.45 -0.89
N ALA A 22 0.94 -12.76 -1.15
CA ALA A 22 -0.33 -13.46 -1.37
C ALA A 22 -1.24 -13.38 -0.14
N ASN A 23 -0.67 -13.53 1.06
CA ASN A 23 -1.41 -13.38 2.30
C ASN A 23 -1.96 -11.95 2.47
N ALA A 24 -1.12 -10.93 2.27
CA ALA A 24 -1.55 -9.54 2.36
C ALA A 24 -2.64 -9.18 1.32
N LYS A 25 -2.55 -9.72 0.09
CA LYS A 25 -3.61 -9.58 -0.94
C LYS A 25 -4.93 -10.21 -0.49
N ASN A 26 -4.89 -11.37 0.16
CA ASN A 26 -6.09 -12.03 0.69
C ASN A 26 -6.74 -11.21 1.82
N ILE A 27 -5.93 -10.72 2.76
CA ILE A 27 -6.39 -9.87 3.85
C ILE A 27 -7.02 -8.58 3.31
N LEU A 28 -6.43 -8.00 2.27
CA LEU A 28 -6.89 -6.74 1.66
C LEU A 28 -7.84 -6.94 0.47
N LYS A 29 -8.30 -8.17 0.23
CA LYS A 29 -9.04 -8.52 -1.00
C LYS A 29 -10.25 -7.63 -1.24
N GLU A 30 -11.06 -7.41 -0.21
CA GLU A 30 -12.26 -6.56 -0.32
C GLU A 30 -11.92 -5.10 -0.69
N LYS A 31 -10.77 -4.60 -0.23
CA LYS A 31 -10.32 -3.23 -0.48
C LYS A 31 -9.69 -3.09 -1.85
N ILE A 32 -9.00 -4.13 -2.32
CA ILE A 32 -8.48 -4.21 -3.68
C ILE A 32 -9.65 -4.30 -4.68
N ASP A 33 -10.62 -5.18 -4.41
CA ASP A 33 -11.80 -5.39 -5.28
C ASP A 33 -12.69 -4.14 -5.36
N SER A 34 -12.84 -3.42 -4.24
CA SER A 34 -13.52 -2.12 -4.22
C SER A 34 -12.72 -0.95 -4.81
N GLY A 35 -11.50 -1.20 -5.30
CA GLY A 35 -10.64 -0.18 -5.91
C GLY A 35 -10.02 0.81 -4.93
N LYS A 36 -10.07 0.55 -3.62
CA LYS A 36 -9.44 1.39 -2.59
C LYS A 36 -7.93 1.17 -2.50
N ILE A 37 -7.45 -0.01 -2.90
CA ILE A 37 -6.03 -0.36 -2.89
C ILE A 37 -5.60 -0.79 -4.28
N ILE A 38 -4.62 -0.08 -4.83
CA ILE A 38 -4.02 -0.37 -6.13
C ILE A 38 -2.87 -1.34 -5.89
N VAL A 39 -2.90 -2.52 -6.52
CA VAL A 39 -1.81 -3.49 -6.40
C VAL A 39 -0.87 -3.33 -7.59
N MET A 40 0.40 -3.10 -7.33
CA MET A 40 1.43 -2.97 -8.37
C MET A 40 2.58 -3.92 -8.10
N ASP A 41 3.02 -4.63 -9.13
CA ASP A 41 4.11 -5.61 -9.04
C ASP A 41 5.44 -4.95 -9.40
N VAL A 42 6.40 -4.96 -8.48
CA VAL A 42 7.70 -4.28 -8.67
C VAL A 42 8.59 -4.92 -9.74
N ILE A 43 8.26 -6.14 -10.21
CA ILE A 43 8.96 -6.83 -11.30
C ILE A 43 8.28 -6.58 -12.64
N LYS A 44 6.95 -6.50 -12.66
CA LYS A 44 6.17 -6.31 -13.89
C LYS A 44 5.90 -4.84 -14.21
N ASP A 45 6.01 -3.95 -13.23
CA ASP A 45 5.67 -2.54 -13.35
C ASP A 45 6.87 -1.65 -12.98
N ASN A 46 7.39 -0.93 -13.97
CA ASN A 46 8.52 -0.02 -13.79
C ASN A 46 8.19 1.14 -12.84
N GLN A 47 6.93 1.59 -12.78
CA GLN A 47 6.51 2.65 -11.87
C GLN A 47 6.52 2.14 -10.42
N ALA A 48 6.11 0.89 -10.20
CA ALA A 48 6.18 0.25 -8.90
C ALA A 48 7.62 0.13 -8.40
N LEU A 49 8.55 -0.24 -9.30
CA LEU A 49 9.98 -0.29 -9.00
C LEU A 49 10.57 1.08 -8.69
N ASP A 50 10.22 2.12 -9.46
CA ASP A 50 10.64 3.49 -9.19
C ASP A 50 10.14 3.99 -7.83
N LEU A 51 8.86 3.77 -7.51
CA LEU A 51 8.28 4.09 -6.21
C LEU A 51 9.02 3.36 -5.08
N ALA A 52 9.28 2.07 -5.24
CA ALA A 52 10.02 1.27 -4.25
C ALA A 52 11.40 1.88 -3.98
N ASN A 53 12.16 2.20 -5.03
CA ASN A 53 13.48 2.80 -4.91
C ASN A 53 13.43 4.21 -4.29
N LYS A 54 12.49 5.04 -4.75
CA LYS A 54 12.30 6.43 -4.31
C LYS A 54 11.98 6.52 -2.81
N TYR A 55 11.17 5.60 -2.31
CA TYR A 55 10.79 5.55 -0.88
C TYR A 55 11.62 4.54 -0.07
N ASN A 56 12.74 4.05 -0.62
CA ASN A 56 13.64 3.08 0.01
C ASN A 56 12.93 1.83 0.57
N VAL A 57 11.92 1.35 -0.15
CA VAL A 57 11.22 0.10 0.15
C VAL A 57 12.16 -1.06 -0.18
N ARG A 58 12.63 -1.75 0.87
CA ARG A 58 13.60 -2.86 0.73
C ARG A 58 12.96 -4.24 0.72
N GLY A 59 11.66 -4.34 0.99
CA GLY A 59 10.95 -5.60 1.07
C GLY A 59 9.48 -5.43 0.71
N VAL A 60 8.88 -6.50 0.22
CA VAL A 60 7.45 -6.60 -0.07
C VAL A 60 6.82 -7.70 0.80
N PRO A 61 5.53 -7.61 1.16
CA PRO A 61 4.58 -6.57 0.77
C PRO A 61 4.86 -5.22 1.45
N ALA A 62 4.79 -4.14 0.68
CA ALA A 62 4.92 -2.78 1.18
C ALA A 62 3.73 -1.94 0.74
N ILE A 63 3.34 -0.97 1.57
CA ILE A 63 2.26 -0.05 1.25
C ILE A 63 2.87 1.32 0.99
N ILE A 64 2.50 1.94 -0.12
CA ILE A 64 2.78 3.34 -0.39
C ILE A 64 1.47 4.09 -0.21
N LEU A 65 1.49 5.05 0.71
CA LEU A 65 0.34 5.91 0.97
C LEU A 65 0.60 7.27 0.34
N LYS A 66 -0.26 7.67 -0.59
CA LYS A 66 -0.18 8.94 -1.30
C LYS A 66 -1.37 9.80 -0.93
N ASP A 67 -1.10 10.87 -0.21
CA ASP A 67 -2.09 11.87 0.18
C ASP A 67 -2.45 12.74 -1.02
N LYS A 68 -3.72 12.74 -1.43
CA LYS A 68 -4.22 13.55 -2.55
C LYS A 68 -4.39 15.02 -2.17
N VAL A 69 -4.48 15.33 -0.88
CA VAL A 69 -4.66 16.69 -0.35
C VAL A 69 -3.32 17.39 -0.18
N THR A 70 -2.37 16.74 0.47
CA THR A 70 -1.04 17.32 0.75
C THR A 70 0.01 16.96 -0.30
N GLN A 71 -0.33 16.06 -1.24
CA GLN A 71 0.60 15.47 -2.23
C GLN A 71 1.80 14.74 -1.60
N LEU A 72 1.75 14.47 -0.29
CA LEU A 72 2.76 13.70 0.41
C LEU A 72 2.63 12.22 0.07
N THR A 73 3.76 11.57 -0.18
CA THR A 73 3.81 10.14 -0.42
C THR A 73 4.87 9.54 0.48
N GLU A 74 4.50 8.45 1.15
CA GLU A 74 5.36 7.79 2.12
C GLU A 74 5.17 6.28 2.10
N SER A 75 6.22 5.55 2.50
CA SER A 75 6.17 4.11 2.69
C SER A 75 5.61 3.76 4.06
N CYS A 76 4.69 2.81 4.08
CA CYS A 76 3.99 2.32 5.26
C CYS A 76 3.94 0.79 5.24
N GLU A 77 3.62 0.22 6.40
CA GLU A 77 3.50 -1.20 6.62
C GLU A 77 2.05 -1.57 6.92
N LEU A 78 1.63 -2.75 6.50
CA LEU A 78 0.30 -3.26 6.84
C LEU A 78 0.35 -3.87 8.24
N SER A 79 -0.63 -3.53 9.09
CA SER A 79 -0.80 -4.20 10.38
C SER A 79 -1.10 -5.68 10.19
N LEU A 80 -0.68 -6.53 11.15
CA LEU A 80 -0.88 -7.99 11.10
C LEU A 80 -2.34 -8.40 10.86
N ASP A 81 -3.29 -7.65 11.41
CA ASP A 81 -4.73 -7.88 11.27
C ASP A 81 -5.34 -7.34 9.96
N GLY A 82 -4.58 -6.60 9.14
CA GLY A 82 -5.10 -5.98 7.91
C GLY A 82 -6.01 -4.77 8.11
N SER A 83 -6.33 -4.43 9.36
CA SER A 83 -7.29 -3.39 9.72
C SER A 83 -6.76 -1.96 9.56
N LYS A 84 -5.43 -1.79 9.56
CA LYS A 84 -4.79 -0.47 9.50
C LYS A 84 -3.43 -0.53 8.80
N ILE A 85 -3.05 0.60 8.22
CA ILE A 85 -1.72 0.86 7.65
C ILE A 85 -0.96 1.72 8.65
N VAL A 86 0.25 1.33 8.98
CA VAL A 86 1.13 2.02 9.93
C VAL A 86 2.27 2.63 9.14
N CYS A 87 2.31 3.96 9.09
CA CYS A 87 3.40 4.74 8.51
C CYS A 87 4.31 5.27 9.63
N LYS A 88 5.47 5.83 9.28
CA LYS A 88 6.44 6.35 10.27
C LYS A 88 5.83 7.30 11.31
N ASP A 89 4.94 8.19 10.86
CA ASP A 89 4.38 9.24 11.70
C ASP A 89 2.85 9.19 11.81
N LYS A 90 2.17 8.19 11.22
CA LYS A 90 0.71 8.11 11.21
C LYS A 90 0.16 6.70 11.00
N GLU A 91 -1.05 6.47 11.47
CA GLU A 91 -1.81 5.24 11.25
C GLU A 91 -3.08 5.55 10.46
N VAL A 92 -3.35 4.81 9.39
CA VAL A 92 -4.56 4.94 8.57
C VAL A 92 -5.41 3.70 8.74
N LYS A 93 -6.61 3.86 9.32
CA LYS A 93 -7.60 2.79 9.37
C LYS A 93 -8.24 2.60 8.00
N LEU A 94 -8.32 1.34 7.58
CA LEU A 94 -8.77 0.96 6.26
C LEU A 94 -10.27 0.64 6.22
#